data_AF-A0A1Q3ZZK2-F1
#
_entry.id   AF-A0A1Q3ZZK2-F1
#
_cell.length_a   1.000
_cell.length_b   1.000
_cell.length_c   1.000
_cell.angle_alpha   90.00
_cell.angle_beta   90.00
_cell.angle_gamma   90.00
#
_symmetry.space_group_name_H-M   'P 1'
#
loop_
_entity.id
_entity.type
_entity.pdbx_description
1 polymer ?
#
loop_
_entity_poly.entity_id
_entity_poly.type
_entity_poly.pdbx_seq_one_letter_code
_entity_poly.pdbx_strand_id
1 'polypeptide(L)'
;MYLAPQSGSFAVSWQYLDLVETAWGVTRTGETYGASKEDGRTPDLIAVMGTAPDGSQVQGYARWAELEGPMPANPWEAASWEPVARDVPVYAPDGVTQIGVFTVGG
;
A
#
# COMPACT_ATOMS: atom_id res chain seq x y z
N MET A 1 -62.78 -26.33 1.79
CA MET A 1 -61.68 -26.12 0.81
C MET A 1 -60.41 -25.95 1.62
N TYR A 2 -59.55 -26.97 1.67
CA TYR A 2 -58.29 -26.97 2.44
C TYR A 2 -57.14 -26.65 1.47
N LEU A 3 -56.32 -25.63 1.78
CA LEU A 3 -55.11 -25.33 1.02
C LEU A 3 -53.94 -26.10 1.65
N ALA A 4 -53.30 -26.98 0.89
CA ALA A 4 -52.09 -27.68 1.33
C ALA A 4 -50.89 -26.72 1.35
N PRO A 5 -49.96 -26.84 2.32
CA PRO A 5 -48.74 -26.05 2.31
C PRO A 5 -47.86 -26.46 1.13
N GLN A 6 -47.45 -25.48 0.32
CA GLN A 6 -46.48 -25.71 -0.75
C GLN A 6 -45.09 -25.81 -0.13
N SER A 7 -44.48 -26.99 -0.20
CA SER A 7 -43.11 -27.21 0.23
C SER A 7 -42.16 -26.45 -0.69
N GLY A 8 -41.56 -25.36 -0.19
CA GLY A 8 -40.43 -24.71 -0.87
C GLY A 8 -39.14 -25.42 -0.52
N SER A 9 -38.34 -25.79 -1.51
CA SER A 9 -36.97 -26.24 -1.31
C SER A 9 -36.02 -25.05 -1.37
N PHE A 10 -35.10 -24.97 -0.41
CA PHE A 10 -33.97 -24.04 -0.46
C PHE A 10 -32.71 -24.83 -0.76
N ALA A 11 -31.83 -24.29 -1.60
CA ALA A 11 -30.50 -24.84 -1.85
C ALA A 11 -29.47 -23.88 -1.25
N VAL A 12 -28.61 -24.39 -0.38
CA VAL A 12 -27.44 -23.66 0.14
C VAL A 12 -26.21 -24.21 -0.57
N SER A 13 -25.48 -23.35 -1.27
CA SER A 13 -24.18 -23.69 -1.84
C SER A 13 -23.07 -23.11 -0.98
N TRP A 14 -22.20 -23.97 -0.46
CA TRP A 14 -20.96 -23.56 0.19
C TRP A 14 -19.88 -23.43 -0.89
N GLN A 15 -19.28 -22.26 -1.00
CA GLN A 15 -18.13 -22.05 -1.87
C GLN A 15 -16.89 -21.92 -0.99
N TYR A 16 -15.88 -22.72 -1.29
CA TYR A 16 -14.58 -22.64 -0.63
C TYR A 16 -13.66 -21.79 -1.51
N LEU A 17 -13.13 -20.71 -0.94
CA LEU A 17 -12.19 -19.82 -1.61
C LEU A 17 -10.81 -20.05 -1.01
N ASP A 18 -9.88 -20.56 -1.82
CA ASP A 18 -8.47 -20.66 -1.46
C ASP A 18 -7.77 -19.37 -1.90
N LEU A 19 -7.45 -18.49 -0.94
CA LEU A 19 -6.69 -17.28 -1.21
C LEU A 19 -5.19 -17.59 -1.13
N VAL A 20 -4.53 -17.69 -2.27
CA VAL A 20 -3.07 -17.74 -2.33
C VAL A 20 -2.54 -16.30 -2.28
N GLU A 21 -1.75 -15.98 -1.26
CA GLU A 21 -1.09 -14.68 -1.19
C GLU A 21 -0.07 -14.51 -2.32
N THR A 22 -0.23 -13.45 -3.13
CA THR A 22 0.76 -13.09 -4.14
C THR A 22 2.08 -12.69 -3.48
N ALA A 23 3.18 -13.36 -3.78
CA ALA A 23 4.50 -12.94 -3.30
C ALA A 23 4.85 -11.53 -3.83
N TRP A 24 5.63 -10.76 -3.07
CA TRP A 24 6.17 -9.50 -3.56
C TRP A 24 7.15 -9.71 -4.70
N GLY A 25 7.25 -8.70 -5.57
CA GLY A 25 8.34 -8.64 -6.51
C GLY A 25 9.64 -8.34 -5.79
N VAL A 26 10.77 -8.70 -6.42
CA VAL A 26 12.11 -8.38 -5.91
C VAL A 26 12.86 -7.62 -6.99
N THR A 27 13.44 -6.48 -6.64
CA THR A 27 14.25 -5.67 -7.56
C THR A 27 15.58 -6.35 -7.85
N ARG A 28 16.36 -5.82 -8.80
CA ARG A 28 17.72 -6.33 -9.08
C ARG A 28 18.68 -6.17 -7.89
N THR A 29 18.42 -5.21 -7.00
CA THR A 29 19.20 -4.93 -5.78
C THR A 29 18.79 -5.82 -4.61
N GLY A 30 17.72 -6.60 -4.74
CA GLY A 30 17.21 -7.48 -3.69
C GLY A 30 16.14 -6.86 -2.79
N GLU A 31 15.71 -5.62 -3.07
CA GLU A 31 14.62 -4.95 -2.35
C GLU A 31 13.27 -5.58 -2.75
N THR A 32 12.36 -5.75 -1.79
CA THR A 32 10.99 -6.22 -2.04
C THR A 32 10.09 -5.05 -2.44
N TYR A 33 9.21 -5.26 -3.41
CA TYR A 33 8.28 -4.22 -3.86
C TYR A 33 6.83 -4.73 -3.99
N GLY A 34 5.88 -3.88 -3.62
CA GLY A 34 4.45 -4.20 -3.74
C GLY A 34 3.55 -3.42 -2.80
N ALA A 35 2.36 -3.98 -2.55
CA ALA A 35 1.44 -3.49 -1.53
C ALA A 35 1.72 -4.18 -0.18
N SER A 36 1.42 -3.47 0.90
CA SER A 36 1.39 -4.04 2.26
C SER A 36 0.44 -5.24 2.32
N LYS A 37 0.81 -6.24 3.11
CA LYS A 37 -0.03 -7.42 3.36
C LYS A 37 -1.00 -7.18 4.50
N GLU A 38 -2.10 -7.94 4.52
CA GLU A 38 -3.12 -7.85 5.58
C GLU A 38 -2.57 -8.25 6.96
N ASP A 39 -1.51 -9.06 7.01
CA ASP A 39 -0.84 -9.45 8.24
C ASP A 39 0.17 -8.43 8.76
N GLY A 40 0.24 -7.25 8.15
CA GLY A 40 1.11 -6.15 8.55
C GLY A 40 2.54 -6.24 8.03
N ARG A 41 2.90 -7.27 7.24
CA ARG A 41 4.18 -7.28 6.53
C ARG A 41 4.19 -6.17 5.47
N THR A 42 5.26 -5.38 5.45
CA THR A 42 5.49 -4.30 4.47
C THR A 42 6.71 -4.59 3.60
N PRO A 43 6.64 -4.33 2.29
CA PRO A 43 7.80 -4.43 1.42
C PRO A 43 8.74 -3.22 1.65
N ASP A 44 9.97 -3.34 1.19
CA ASP A 44 10.95 -2.24 1.22
C ASP A 44 10.47 -1.03 0.38
N LEU A 45 9.83 -1.33 -0.76
CA LEU A 45 9.28 -0.40 -1.73
C LEU A 45 7.76 -0.54 -1.81
N ILE A 46 7.04 0.49 -1.36
CA ILE A 46 5.57 0.48 -1.28
C ILE A 46 4.99 1.23 -2.47
N ALA A 47 3.96 0.63 -3.08
CA ALA A 47 3.25 1.24 -4.19
C ALA A 47 2.61 2.58 -3.77
N VAL A 48 2.92 3.65 -4.50
CA VAL A 48 2.39 5.00 -4.30
C VAL A 48 1.95 5.63 -5.61
N MET A 49 1.05 6.61 -5.51
CA MET A 49 0.67 7.50 -6.60
C MET A 49 1.37 8.84 -6.38
N GLY A 50 2.35 9.15 -7.22
CA GLY A 50 3.07 10.42 -7.18
C GLY A 50 2.75 11.32 -8.38
N THR A 51 3.55 12.37 -8.49
CA THR A 51 3.50 13.37 -9.55
C THR A 51 4.83 13.34 -10.30
N ALA A 52 4.77 13.19 -11.62
CA ALA A 52 5.94 13.27 -12.50
C ALA A 52 6.43 14.72 -12.66
N PRO A 53 7.65 14.93 -13.20
CA PRO A 53 8.19 16.27 -13.45
C PRO A 53 7.32 17.14 -14.38
N ASP A 54 6.51 16.51 -15.23
CA ASP A 54 5.57 17.20 -16.14
C ASP A 54 4.20 17.51 -15.48
N GLY A 55 4.03 17.18 -14.20
CA GLY A 55 2.79 17.38 -13.44
C GLY A 55 1.76 16.27 -13.62
N SER A 56 2.03 15.24 -14.43
CA SER A 56 1.14 14.10 -14.59
C SER A 56 1.19 13.15 -13.39
N GLN A 57 0.11 12.38 -13.15
CA GLN A 57 0.14 11.35 -12.12
C GLN A 57 0.95 10.14 -12.59
N VAL A 58 1.80 9.63 -11.72
CA VAL A 58 2.59 8.42 -11.95
C VAL A 58 2.39 7.40 -10.86
N GLN A 59 2.27 6.14 -11.27
CA GLN A 59 2.27 5.00 -10.35
C GLN A 59 3.69 4.46 -10.25
N GLY A 60 4.20 4.35 -9.03
CA GLY A 60 5.53 3.80 -8.76
C GLY A 60 5.65 3.34 -7.33
N TYR A 61 6.87 3.35 -6.81
CA TYR A 61 7.18 2.84 -5.48
C TYR A 61 8.00 3.84 -4.68
N ALA A 62 7.65 4.06 -3.41
CA ALA A 62 8.45 4.84 -2.48
C ALA A 62 9.08 3.90 -1.44
N ARG A 63 10.31 4.20 -0.98
CA ARG A 63 10.90 3.41 0.10
C ARG A 63 10.19 3.70 1.41
N TRP A 64 9.91 2.65 2.18
CA TRP A 64 9.29 2.80 3.49
C TRP A 64 10.07 3.74 4.42
N ALA A 65 11.39 3.64 4.44
CA ALA A 65 12.25 4.51 5.25
C ALA A 65 12.12 6.02 4.90
N GLU A 66 11.81 6.33 3.63
CA GLU A 66 11.61 7.72 3.18
C GLU A 66 10.17 8.20 3.48
N LEU A 67 9.21 7.27 3.55
CA LEU A 67 7.82 7.53 3.92
C LEU A 67 7.64 7.80 5.43
N GLU A 68 8.39 7.15 6.32
CA GLU A 68 8.38 7.48 7.76
C GLU A 68 9.03 8.85 8.00
N GLY A 69 10.19 9.09 7.38
CA GLY A 69 11.02 10.29 7.55
C GLY A 69 11.31 10.61 9.01
N PRO A 70 11.72 11.85 9.35
CA PRO A 70 12.24 12.11 10.67
C PRO A 70 11.09 12.09 11.68
N MET A 71 11.24 11.31 12.73
CA MET A 71 10.31 11.21 13.86
C MET A 71 11.00 11.83 15.08
N PRO A 72 10.30 12.60 15.92
CA PRO A 72 10.89 13.19 17.12
C PRO A 72 11.45 12.07 18.01
N ALA A 73 12.71 12.20 18.43
CA ALA A 73 13.41 11.13 19.15
C ALA A 73 13.00 11.07 20.64
N ASN A 74 12.33 12.11 21.14
CA ASN A 74 11.91 12.21 22.53
C ASN A 74 10.64 13.07 22.70
N PRO A 75 9.94 12.97 23.85
CA PRO A 75 8.70 13.70 24.10
C PRO A 75 8.83 15.23 24.05
N TRP A 76 10.01 15.78 24.37
CA TRP A 76 10.25 17.22 24.29
C TRP A 76 10.33 17.71 22.85
N GLU A 77 11.01 16.97 21.96
CA GLU A 77 10.98 17.23 20.52
C GLU A 77 9.57 17.05 19.95
N ALA A 78 8.83 16.04 20.41
CA ALA A 78 7.46 15.81 19.96
C ALA A 78 6.52 16.98 20.32
N ALA A 79 6.73 17.63 21.47
CA ALA A 79 5.91 18.76 21.92
C ALA A 79 6.06 20.02 21.05
N SER A 80 7.11 20.13 20.25
CA SER A 80 7.34 21.22 19.28
C SER A 80 7.45 20.71 17.85
N TRP A 81 7.05 19.46 17.60
CA TRP A 81 7.14 18.84 16.28
C TRP A 81 5.98 19.27 15.40
N GLU A 82 6.29 19.98 14.32
CA GLU A 82 5.35 20.26 13.24
C GLU A 82 5.69 19.37 12.04
N PRO A 83 4.79 18.47 11.60
CA PRO A 83 5.04 17.69 10.40
C PRO A 83 5.02 18.62 9.18
N VAL A 84 6.20 18.85 8.60
CA VAL A 84 6.34 19.65 7.38
C VAL A 84 6.06 18.77 6.16
N ALA A 85 5.30 19.31 5.20
CA ALA A 85 5.12 18.68 3.90
C ALA A 85 6.48 18.41 3.26
N ARG A 86 6.71 17.17 2.84
CA ARG A 86 7.95 16.77 2.18
C ARG A 86 7.68 15.95 0.94
N ASP A 87 8.57 16.08 -0.03
CA ASP A 87 8.55 15.27 -1.23
C ASP A 87 9.38 14.01 -1.04
N VAL A 88 8.74 12.86 -1.26
CA VAL A 88 9.35 11.53 -1.22
C VAL A 88 9.58 11.06 -2.66
N PRO A 89 10.77 10.56 -3.03
CA PRO A 89 11.02 10.07 -4.37
C PRO A 89 10.09 8.90 -4.73
N VAL A 90 9.58 8.89 -5.97
CA VAL A 90 8.85 7.75 -6.53
C VAL A 90 9.75 7.06 -7.54
N TYR A 91 9.99 5.77 -7.32
CA TYR A 91 10.85 4.92 -8.14
C TYR A 91 10.04 4.00 -9.06
N ALA A 92 10.67 3.58 -10.15
CA ALA A 92 10.22 2.50 -11.00
C ALA A 92 10.36 1.13 -10.29
N PRO A 93 9.85 0.01 -10.85
CA PRO A 93 10.00 -1.32 -10.26
C PRO A 93 11.45 -1.80 -10.11
N ASP A 94 12.42 -1.10 -10.68
CA ASP A 94 13.84 -1.39 -10.49
C ASP A 94 14.40 -0.88 -9.14
N GLY A 95 13.64 -0.05 -8.41
CA GLY A 95 14.01 0.53 -7.12
C GLY A 95 15.08 1.64 -7.20
N VAL A 96 15.49 2.04 -8.40
CA VAL A 96 16.60 2.97 -8.62
C VAL A 96 16.21 4.14 -9.51
N THR A 97 15.41 3.91 -10.54
CA THR A 97 15.01 4.96 -11.48
C THR A 97 13.92 5.81 -10.86
N GLN A 98 14.21 7.08 -10.55
CA GLN A 98 13.19 8.03 -10.09
C GLN A 98 12.30 8.47 -11.26
N ILE A 99 10.98 8.33 -11.09
CA ILE A 99 9.94 8.66 -12.07
C ILE A 99 9.01 9.79 -11.60
N GLY A 100 9.10 10.21 -10.33
CA GLY A 100 8.30 11.31 -9.79
C GLY A 100 8.58 11.60 -8.31
N VAL A 101 7.64 12.32 -7.70
CA VAL A 101 7.64 12.66 -6.27
C VAL A 101 6.25 12.43 -5.66
N PHE A 102 6.21 12.04 -4.40
CA PHE A 102 5.00 11.87 -3.61
C PHE A 102 5.09 12.78 -2.38
N THR A 103 4.18 13.74 -2.26
CA THR A 103 4.20 14.69 -1.14
C THR A 103 3.48 14.11 0.07
N VAL A 104 4.16 14.04 1.21
CA VAL A 104 3.66 13.55 2.50
C VAL A 104 3.58 14.72 3.49
N GLY A 105 2.50 14.81 4.28
CA GLY A 105 2.37 15.82 5.34
C GLY A 105 1.59 17.09 4.93
N GLY A 106 0.48 16.92 4.22
CA GLY A 106 -0.50 17.97 3.93
C GLY A 106 -1.76 17.85 4.77
#